data_AF-A0A6N8JL73-F1
#
_entry.id   AF-A0A6N8JL73-F1
#
_cell.length_a   1.000
_cell.length_b   1.000
_cell.length_c   1.000
_cell.angle_alpha   90.00
_cell.angle_beta   90.00
_cell.angle_gamma   90.00
#
_symmetry.space_group_name_H-M   'P 1'
#
loop_
_entity.id
_entity.type
_entity.pdbx_description
1 polymer ?
#
loop_
_entity_poly.entity_id
_entity_poly.type
_entity_poly.pdbx_seq_one_letter_code
_entity_poly.pdbx_strand_id
1 'polypeptide(L)' 'MKKITLVVFIIGVLMASLAYVAQLCGWKDLQAFMTIGFAGYVLVISAAAYYLTSILYEWSKETEAWRG' A
#
# COMPACT_ATOMS: atom_id res chain seq x y z
N MET A 1 11.10 -9.48 -5.18
CA MET A 1 10.01 -9.14 -4.24
C MET A 1 9.79 -7.63 -4.12
N LYS A 2 10.81 -6.81 -3.83
CA LYS A 2 10.68 -5.35 -3.62
C LYS A 2 9.96 -4.56 -4.74
N LYS A 3 10.19 -4.90 -6.02
CA LYS A 3 9.52 -4.23 -7.17
C LYS A 3 8.01 -4.42 -7.18
N ILE A 4 7.52 -5.60 -6.79
CA ILE A 4 6.08 -5.91 -6.76
C ILE A 4 5.43 -5.13 -5.63
N THR A 5 6.08 -5.05 -4.47
CA THR A 5 5.60 -4.23 -3.34
C THR A 5 5.49 -2.75 -3.70
N LEU A 6 6.46 -2.22 -4.45
CA LEU A 6 6.44 -0.84 -4.94
C LEU A 6 5.30 -0.60 -5.93
N VAL A 7 5.06 -1.53 -6.86
CA VAL A 7 3.95 -1.45 -7.81
C VAL A 7 2.59 -1.53 -7.10
N VAL A 8 2.42 -2.44 -6.14
CA VAL A 8 1.17 -2.55 -5.35
C VAL A 8 0.94 -1.29 -4.51
N PHE A 9 2.00 -0.70 -3.97
CA PHE A 9 1.91 0.57 -3.24
C PHE A 9 1.43 1.71 -4.14
N ILE A 10 2.03 1.86 -5.34
CA ILE A 10 1.63 2.89 -6.31
C ILE A 10 0.19 2.70 -6.78
N ILE A 11 -0.21 1.46 -7.09
CA ILE A 11 -1.58 1.13 -7.49
C ILE A 11 -2.58 1.44 -6.37
N GLY A 12 -2.25 1.10 -5.12
CA GLY A 12 -3.08 1.40 -3.97
C GLY A 12 -3.25 2.91 -3.73
N VAL A 13 -2.19 3.69 -3.90
CA VAL A 13 -2.24 5.16 -3.82
C VAL A 13 -3.14 5.72 -4.92
N LEU A 14 -3.01 5.24 -6.17
CA LEU A 14 -3.86 5.65 -7.28
C LEU A 14 -5.35 5.35 -7.02
N MET A 15 -5.67 4.16 -6.51
CA MET A 15 -7.05 3.79 -6.13
C MET A 15 -7.61 4.68 -5.01
N ALA A 16 -6.80 4.99 -3.99
CA ALA A 16 -7.20 5.88 -2.91
C ALA A 16 -7.44 7.32 -3.41
N SER A 17 -6.58 7.83 -4.30
CA SER A 17 -6.75 9.14 -4.94
C SER A 17 -7.99 9.20 -5.82
N LEU A 18 -8.28 8.14 -6.59
CA LEU A 18 -9.49 8.04 -7.42
C LEU A 18 -10.77 8.08 -6.58
N ALA A 19 -10.80 7.40 -5.44
CA ALA A 19 -11.94 7.45 -4.52
C ALA A 19 -12.16 8.85 -3.95
N TYR A 20 -11.08 9.56 -3.60
CA TYR A 20 -11.15 10.95 -3.13
C TYR A 20 -11.68 11.91 -4.21
N VAL A 21 -11.23 11.74 -5.46
CA VAL A 21 -11.73 12.54 -6.60
C VAL A 21 -13.20 12.25 -6.89
N ALA A 22 -13.63 10.98 -6.81
CA ALA A 22 -15.04 10.62 -6.98
C ALA A 22 -15.95 11.25 -5.92
N GLN A 23 -15.45 11.37 -4.69
CA GLN A 23 -16.15 12.09 -3.61
C GLN A 23 -16.25 13.60 -3.90
N LEU A 24 -15.17 14.22 -4.39
CA LEU A 24 -15.13 15.65 -4.74
C LEU A 24 -16.05 15.98 -5.93
N CYS A 25 -16.11 15.11 -6.95
CA CYS A 25 -16.99 15.30 -8.11
C CYS A 25 -18.46 14.97 -7.83
N GLY A 26 -18.83 14.56 -6.61
CA GLY A 26 -20.22 14.28 -6.26
C GLY A 26 -20.84 13.15 -7.09
N TRP A 27 -20.05 12.10 -7.37
CA TRP A 27 -20.53 10.98 -8.19
C TRP A 27 -21.71 10.29 -7.50
N LYS A 28 -22.74 9.99 -8.30
CA LYS A 28 -24.04 9.46 -7.85
C LYS A 28 -23.93 8.12 -7.09
N ASP A 29 -22.81 7.42 -7.27
CA ASP A 29 -22.49 6.12 -6.70
C ASP A 29 -21.40 6.19 -5.59
N LEU A 30 -21.48 7.23 -4.75
CA LEU A 30 -20.48 7.58 -3.74
C LEU A 30 -20.12 6.41 -2.80
N GLN A 31 -21.08 5.52 -2.52
CA GLN A 31 -20.88 4.33 -1.68
C GLN A 31 -19.98 3.27 -2.35
N ALA A 32 -20.14 3.03 -3.64
CA ALA A 32 -19.28 2.10 -4.37
C ALA A 32 -17.83 2.62 -4.41
N PHE A 33 -17.64 3.92 -4.64
CA PHE A 33 -16.32 4.55 -4.66
C PHE A 33 -15.65 4.58 -3.28
N MET A 34 -16.39 4.80 -2.19
CA MET A 34 -15.86 4.66 -0.84
C MET A 34 -15.38 3.25 -0.55
N THR A 35 -16.12 2.23 -0.99
CA THR A 35 -15.75 0.83 -0.76
C THR A 35 -14.48 0.45 -1.53
N ILE A 36 -14.35 0.95 -2.76
CA ILE A 36 -13.14 0.81 -3.59
C ILE A 36 -11.96 1.56 -2.96
N GLY A 37 -12.19 2.78 -2.46
CA GLY A 37 -11.18 3.56 -1.73
C GLY A 37 -10.69 2.85 -0.47
N PHE A 38 -11.61 2.29 0.31
CA PHE A 38 -11.30 1.50 1.51
C PHE A 38 -10.45 0.27 1.16
N ALA A 39 -10.83 -0.49 0.12
CA ALA A 39 -10.03 -1.60 -0.38
C ALA A 39 -8.62 -1.14 -0.84
N GLY A 40 -8.54 0.03 -1.47
CA GLY A 40 -7.28 0.68 -1.83
C GLY A 40 -6.40 0.98 -0.61
N TYR A 41 -6.96 1.56 0.45
CA TYR A 41 -6.23 1.82 1.70
C TYR A 41 -5.72 0.53 2.35
N VAL A 42 -6.53 -0.52 2.41
CA VAL A 42 -6.11 -1.83 2.95
C VAL A 42 -4.92 -2.37 2.16
N LEU A 43 -4.96 -2.30 0.84
CA LEU A 43 -3.85 -2.72 -0.03
C LEU A 43 -2.58 -1.90 0.20
N VAL A 44 -2.70 -0.57 0.34
CA VAL A 44 -1.56 0.31 0.67
C VAL A 44 -0.93 -0.06 2.00
N ILE A 45 -1.75 -0.25 3.04
CA ILE A 45 -1.29 -0.60 4.40
C ILE A 45 -0.59 -1.96 4.39
N SER A 46 -1.18 -2.97 3.74
CA SER A 46 -0.56 -4.30 3.64
C SER A 46 0.76 -4.27 2.86
N ALA A 47 0.82 -3.51 1.75
CA ALA A 47 2.06 -3.34 0.99
C ALA A 47 3.14 -2.63 1.81
N ALA A 48 2.77 -1.57 2.54
CA ALA A 48 3.67 -0.86 3.43
C ALA A 48 4.19 -1.77 4.56
N ALA A 49 3.31 -2.54 5.19
CA ALA A 49 3.68 -3.49 6.24
C ALA A 49 4.65 -4.55 5.74
N TYR A 50 4.39 -5.13 4.55
CA TYR A 50 5.28 -6.10 3.91
C TYR A 50 6.65 -5.49 3.56
N TYR A 51 6.66 -4.24 3.06
CA TYR A 51 7.90 -3.54 2.75
C TYR A 51 8.73 -3.29 4.02
N LEU A 52 8.07 -2.83 5.10
CA LEU A 52 8.72 -2.57 6.38
C LEU A 52 9.32 -3.84 6.97
N THR A 53 8.56 -4.94 6.98
CA THR A 53 9.06 -6.25 7.47
C THR A 53 10.18 -6.80 6.59
N SER A 54 10.11 -6.61 5.27
CA SER A 54 11.20 -7.00 4.37
C SER A 54 12.49 -6.23 4.66
N ILE A 55 12.41 -4.91 4.92
CA ILE A 55 13.58 -4.12 5.31
C ILE A 55 14.12 -4.59 6.66
N LEU A 56 13.23 -4.78 7.63
CA LEU A 56 13.61 -5.22 8.97
C LEU A 56 14.30 -6.59 8.96
N TYR A 57 13.81 -7.51 8.11
CA TYR A 57 14.41 -8.83 7.93
C TYR A 57 15.79 -8.75 7.27
N GLU A 58 15.95 -7.89 6.26
CA GLU A 58 17.23 -7.67 5.60
C GLU A 58 18.27 -7.06 6.55
N TRP A 59 17.85 -6.06 7.35
CA TRP A 59 18.68 -5.47 8.39
C TRP A 59 19.06 -6.47 9.48
N SER A 60 18.10 -7.26 9.98
CA SER A 60 18.35 -8.32 10.97
C SER A 60 19.40 -9.32 10.48
N LYS A 61 19.29 -9.72 9.21
CA LYS A 61 20.22 -10.67 8.59
C LYS A 61 21.62 -10.08 8.41
N GLU A 62 21.74 -8.81 8.05
CA GLU A 62 23.03 -8.10 8.06
C GLU A 62 23.61 -8.03 9.48
N THR A 63 22.78 -7.81 10.51
CA THR A 63 23.27 -7.74 11.90
C THR A 63 23.79 -9.08 12.40
N GLU A 64 23.20 -10.20 11.97
CA GLU A 64 23.70 -11.55 12.25
C GLU A 64 25.01 -11.86 11.50
N ALA A 65 25.14 -11.40 10.25
CA ALA A 65 26.36 -11.58 9.46
C ALA A 65 27.59 -10.83 10.02
N TRP A 66 27.37 -9.74 10.77
CA TRP A 66 28.44 -9.01 11.47
C TRP A 66 28.80 -9.60 12.85
N ARG A 67 28.07 -10.61 13.33
CA ARG A 67 28.29 -11.26 14.64
C ARG A 67 28.96 -12.65 14.55
N GLY A 68 29.23 -13.16 13.34
CA GLY A 68 30.02 -14.37 13.09
C GLY A 68 31.37 -14.04 12.48
#